data_AF-I4DLG3-F1
#
_entry.id   AF-I4DLG3-F1
#
_cell.length_a   1.000
_cell.length_b   1.000
_cell.length_c   1.000
_cell.angle_alpha   90.00
_cell.angle_beta   90.00
_cell.angle_gamma   90.00
#
_symmetry.space_group_name_H-M   'P 1'
#
loop_
_entity.id
_entity.type
_entity.pdbx_description
1 polymer ?
#
loop_
_entity_poly.entity_id
_entity_poly.type
_entity_poly.pdbx_seq_one_letter_code
_entity_poly.pdbx_strand_id
1 'polypeptide(L)'
;MRSQIIFITFAIILVLVQSHWSLRSEDRCINYYRTGRNFDLNQMNGEFYAVYFWPPIQRERDTCGVLNFRIMSDEDVEAATAECDGVIDDDDTVVQATYRNSTGKLVNVIYFGNEEVKHLMRSCDKVYKYLFIRINDDYVMGINCSSGGRGILLAKYLPGLSEVQTVVRGIEFMTGREGKPDCPLQ
;
A
#
# COMPACT_ATOMS: atom_id res chain seq x y z
N MET A 1 -51.65 10.39 -16.36
CA MET A 1 -50.56 9.69 -17.08
C MET A 1 -49.24 10.48 -17.13
N ARG A 2 -49.21 11.79 -17.40
CA ARG A 2 -47.95 12.57 -17.39
C ARG A 2 -47.18 12.56 -16.06
N SER A 3 -47.88 12.61 -14.93
CA SER A 3 -47.24 12.62 -13.59
C SER A 3 -46.53 11.29 -13.26
N GLN A 4 -47.09 10.14 -13.65
CA GLN A 4 -46.48 8.82 -13.39
C GLN A 4 -45.18 8.60 -14.19
N ILE A 5 -45.06 9.18 -15.39
CA ILE A 5 -43.84 9.10 -16.21
C ILE A 5 -42.68 9.90 -15.56
N ILE A 6 -42.99 11.01 -14.89
CA ILE A 6 -41.99 11.84 -14.19
C ILE A 6 -41.45 11.12 -12.95
N PHE A 7 -42.31 10.44 -12.18
CA PHE A 7 -41.86 9.67 -11.02
C PHE A 7 -40.97 8.48 -11.40
N ILE A 8 -41.28 7.80 -12.51
CA ILE A 8 -40.49 6.66 -12.99
C ILE A 8 -39.11 7.12 -13.50
N THR A 9 -39.05 8.24 -14.23
CA THR A 9 -37.77 8.79 -14.71
C THR A 9 -36.90 9.31 -13.55
N PHE A 10 -37.49 9.93 -12.54
CA PHE A 10 -36.75 10.39 -11.35
C PHE A 10 -36.20 9.23 -10.50
N ALA A 11 -36.97 8.14 -10.35
CA ALA A 11 -36.54 6.95 -9.63
C ALA A 11 -35.37 6.23 -10.33
N ILE A 12 -35.39 6.13 -11.65
CA ILE A 12 -34.29 5.52 -12.43
C ILE A 12 -33.00 6.34 -12.28
N ILE A 13 -33.08 7.67 -12.31
CA ILE A 13 -31.91 8.55 -12.12
C ILE A 13 -31.35 8.40 -10.70
N LEU A 14 -32.18 8.29 -9.66
CA LEU A 14 -31.74 8.07 -8.28
C LEU A 14 -31.01 6.73 -8.09
N VAL A 15 -31.46 5.65 -8.74
CA VAL A 15 -30.81 4.33 -8.69
C VAL A 15 -29.48 4.32 -9.47
N LEU A 16 -29.41 5.03 -10.61
CA LEU A 16 -28.18 5.18 -11.38
C LEU A 16 -27.13 6.04 -10.64
N VAL A 17 -27.55 7.06 -9.91
CA VAL A 17 -26.64 7.88 -9.09
C VAL A 17 -26.15 7.09 -7.86
N GLN A 18 -26.99 6.30 -7.18
CA GLN A 18 -26.53 5.49 -6.05
C GLN A 18 -25.57 4.36 -6.46
N SER A 19 -25.73 3.77 -7.66
CA SER A 19 -24.84 2.72 -8.15
C SER A 19 -23.46 3.24 -8.61
N HIS A 20 -23.35 4.51 -9.01
CA HIS A 20 -22.05 5.14 -9.34
C HIS A 20 -21.25 5.61 -8.10
N TRP A 21 -21.91 5.81 -6.96
CA TRP A 21 -21.30 6.37 -5.75
C TRP A 21 -20.78 5.31 -4.77
N SER A 22 -20.89 4.02 -5.14
CA SER A 22 -20.46 2.86 -4.36
C SER A 22 -19.27 2.12 -4.98
N LEU A 23 -18.35 2.81 -5.67
CA LEU A 23 -16.98 2.28 -5.73
C LEU A 23 -16.49 2.19 -4.28
N ARG A 24 -16.13 0.99 -3.82
CA ARG A 24 -15.69 0.78 -2.43
C ARG A 24 -14.56 1.78 -2.14
N SER A 25 -14.45 2.26 -0.90
CA SER A 25 -13.43 3.26 -0.53
C SER A 25 -12.03 2.87 -0.99
N GLU A 26 -11.76 1.56 -1.00
CA GLU A 26 -10.54 0.94 -1.54
C GLU A 26 -10.38 1.14 -3.05
N ASP A 27 -11.42 0.93 -3.87
CA ASP A 27 -11.37 1.12 -5.32
C ASP A 27 -11.13 2.60 -5.69
N ARG A 28 -11.74 3.52 -4.94
CA ARG A 28 -11.46 4.96 -5.10
C ARG A 28 -10.01 5.30 -4.78
N CYS A 29 -9.44 4.69 -3.73
CA CYS A 29 -8.03 4.84 -3.41
C CYS A 29 -7.15 4.30 -4.54
N ILE A 30 -7.44 3.10 -5.04
CA ILE A 30 -6.68 2.50 -6.15
C ILE A 30 -6.73 3.41 -7.36
N ASN A 31 -7.92 3.83 -7.79
CA ASN A 31 -8.09 4.69 -8.95
C ASN A 31 -7.40 6.06 -8.80
N TYR A 32 -7.27 6.58 -7.57
CA TYR A 32 -6.57 7.83 -7.32
C TYR A 32 -5.05 7.71 -7.43
N TYR A 33 -4.46 6.62 -6.92
CA TYR A 33 -3.01 6.44 -6.86
C TYR A 33 -2.43 5.61 -8.02
N ARG A 34 -3.28 4.95 -8.82
CA ARG A 34 -2.85 4.17 -9.96
C ARG A 34 -2.12 5.06 -10.97
N THR A 35 -0.96 4.62 -11.39
CA THR A 35 -0.04 5.28 -12.34
C THR A 35 -0.08 4.64 -13.72
N GLY A 36 -0.63 3.42 -13.85
CA GLY A 36 -0.55 2.60 -15.05
C GLY A 36 0.80 1.91 -15.24
N ARG A 37 1.69 2.01 -14.24
CA ARG A 37 3.02 1.38 -14.25
C ARG A 37 3.07 0.31 -13.18
N ASN A 38 3.43 -0.90 -13.59
CA ASN A 38 3.65 -1.98 -12.66
C ASN A 38 4.98 -1.79 -11.90
N PHE A 39 4.97 -2.13 -10.61
CA PHE A 39 6.18 -2.22 -9.79
C PHE A 39 6.50 -3.69 -9.54
N ASP A 40 7.71 -4.12 -9.89
CA ASP A 40 8.17 -5.48 -9.65
C ASP A 40 8.63 -5.62 -8.19
N LEU A 41 7.97 -6.51 -7.45
CA LEU A 41 8.23 -6.75 -6.03
C LEU A 41 9.65 -7.25 -5.76
N ASN A 42 10.31 -7.89 -6.73
CA ASN A 42 11.71 -8.33 -6.58
C ASN A 42 12.67 -7.16 -6.34
N GLN A 43 12.30 -5.95 -6.78
CA GLN A 43 13.08 -4.73 -6.55
C GLN A 43 13.09 -4.29 -5.08
N MET A 44 12.24 -4.87 -4.24
CA MET A 44 12.23 -4.64 -2.80
C MET A 44 13.24 -5.48 -2.04
N ASN A 45 13.92 -6.45 -2.67
CA ASN A 45 14.80 -7.37 -1.95
C ASN A 45 15.88 -6.62 -1.14
N GLY A 46 15.97 -6.90 0.16
CA GLY A 46 16.89 -6.26 1.09
C GLY A 46 16.21 -5.36 2.14
N GLU A 47 17.02 -4.50 2.75
CA GLU A 47 16.61 -3.65 3.87
C GLU A 47 16.06 -2.30 3.38
N PHE A 48 14.94 -1.88 3.97
CA PHE A 48 14.34 -0.57 3.76
C PHE A 48 13.99 0.11 5.08
N TYR A 49 14.23 1.42 5.14
CA TYR A 49 13.90 2.29 6.25
C TYR A 49 12.56 2.99 5.98
N ALA A 50 11.62 2.86 6.91
CA ALA A 50 10.36 3.58 6.91
C ALA A 50 10.56 5.01 7.43
N VAL A 51 10.82 5.94 6.52
CA VAL A 51 11.31 7.29 6.87
C VAL A 51 10.22 8.34 6.97
N TYR A 52 9.04 8.11 6.36
CA TYR A 52 7.96 9.09 6.35
C TYR A 52 6.58 8.41 6.22
N PHE A 53 5.56 8.97 6.89
CA PHE A 53 4.20 8.40 6.89
C PHE A 53 3.12 9.44 6.60
N TRP A 54 2.06 8.98 5.91
CA TRP A 54 0.81 9.72 5.71
C TRP A 54 -0.41 8.87 6.10
N PRO A 55 -1.28 9.33 7.00
CA PRO A 55 -1.05 10.45 7.93
C PRO A 55 0.11 10.12 8.90
N PRO A 56 0.60 11.12 9.67
CA PRO A 56 1.61 10.88 10.69
C PRO A 56 1.21 9.75 11.64
N ILE A 57 2.19 8.94 12.07
CA ILE A 57 1.97 7.97 13.15
C ILE A 57 1.91 8.74 14.48
N GLN A 58 1.01 8.35 15.38
CA GLN A 58 0.76 9.05 16.65
C GLN A 58 1.96 9.09 17.60
N ARG A 59 2.92 8.17 17.45
CA ARG A 59 4.17 8.13 18.22
C ARG A 59 5.32 8.06 17.24
N GLU A 60 6.13 9.11 17.27
CA GLU A 60 7.46 9.11 16.68
C GLU A 60 8.32 8.08 17.42
N ARG A 61 9.03 7.26 16.65
CA ARG A 61 9.92 6.22 17.19
C ARG A 61 11.30 6.82 17.43
N ASP A 62 12.04 6.26 18.38
CA ASP A 62 13.44 6.64 18.60
C ASP A 62 14.33 6.32 17.40
N THR A 63 13.94 5.32 16.59
CA THR A 63 14.62 4.90 15.36
C THR A 63 13.59 4.57 14.29
N CYS A 64 13.94 4.81 13.03
CA CYS A 64 13.04 4.54 11.91
C CYS A 64 12.76 3.05 11.82
N GLY A 65 11.50 2.70 11.54
CA GLY A 65 11.14 1.30 11.32
C GLY A 65 11.97 0.68 10.20
N VAL A 66 12.52 -0.50 10.43
CA VAL A 66 13.26 -1.26 9.41
C VAL A 66 12.40 -2.42 8.92
N LEU A 67 12.25 -2.53 7.60
CA LEU A 67 11.59 -3.62 6.91
C LEU A 67 12.66 -4.38 6.13
N ASN A 68 12.81 -5.66 6.41
CA ASN A 68 13.66 -6.55 5.62
C ASN A 68 12.79 -7.39 4.70
N PHE A 69 12.96 -7.19 3.40
CA PHE A 69 12.24 -7.94 2.37
C PHE A 69 13.13 -9.06 1.83
N ARG A 70 12.53 -10.24 1.68
CA ARG A 70 13.16 -11.42 1.12
C ARG A 70 12.26 -12.00 0.03
N ILE A 71 12.83 -12.24 -1.15
CA ILE A 71 12.16 -13.01 -2.19
C ILE A 71 11.93 -14.43 -1.66
N MET A 72 10.68 -14.90 -1.70
CA MET A 72 10.33 -16.26 -1.25
C MET A 72 10.76 -17.27 -2.31
N SER A 73 11.23 -18.44 -1.89
CA SER A 73 11.46 -19.56 -2.80
C SER A 73 10.13 -20.18 -3.21
N ASP A 74 10.12 -20.93 -4.31
CA ASP A 74 8.93 -21.67 -4.76
C ASP A 74 8.36 -22.56 -3.65
N GLU A 75 9.22 -23.25 -2.88
CA GLU A 75 8.82 -24.06 -1.72
C GLU A 75 8.14 -23.22 -0.61
N ASP A 76 8.64 -22.02 -0.34
CA ASP A 76 8.03 -21.11 0.66
C ASP A 76 6.66 -20.61 0.17
N VAL A 77 6.51 -20.36 -1.14
CA VAL A 77 5.25 -19.91 -1.76
C VAL A 77 4.22 -21.03 -1.75
N GLU A 78 4.60 -22.25 -2.15
CA GLU A 78 3.74 -23.43 -2.09
C GLU A 78 3.22 -23.66 -0.67
N ALA A 79 4.09 -23.57 0.34
CA ALA A 79 3.71 -23.72 1.74
C ALA A 79 2.70 -22.64 2.18
N ALA A 80 2.95 -21.37 1.84
CA ALA A 80 2.05 -20.27 2.19
C ALA A 80 0.68 -20.36 1.46
N THR A 81 0.70 -20.83 0.21
CA THR A 81 -0.50 -21.03 -0.61
C THR A 81 -1.36 -22.17 -0.06
N ALA A 82 -0.72 -23.27 0.36
CA ALA A 82 -1.39 -24.40 0.99
C ALA A 82 -1.97 -24.06 2.37
N GLU A 83 -1.32 -23.18 3.14
CA GLU A 83 -1.82 -22.74 4.44
C GLU A 83 -3.09 -21.88 4.32
N CYS A 84 -3.21 -21.10 3.25
CA CYS A 84 -4.26 -20.12 3.05
C CYS A 84 -5.20 -20.42 1.87
N ASP A 85 -5.47 -21.70 1.60
CA ASP A 85 -6.48 -22.16 0.63
C ASP A 85 -6.36 -21.52 -0.78
N GLY A 86 -5.14 -21.34 -1.29
CA GLY A 86 -4.94 -20.87 -2.67
C GLY A 86 -5.14 -19.37 -2.89
N VAL A 87 -4.93 -18.54 -1.87
CA VAL A 87 -5.05 -17.07 -1.97
C VAL A 87 -3.96 -16.43 -2.85
N ILE A 88 -2.81 -17.10 -3.01
CA ILE A 88 -1.69 -16.65 -3.84
C ILE A 88 -1.72 -17.48 -5.13
N ASP A 89 -1.64 -16.82 -6.28
CA ASP A 89 -1.57 -17.50 -7.58
C ASP A 89 -0.15 -18.06 -7.81
N ASP A 90 -0.03 -19.23 -8.44
CA ASP A 90 1.25 -19.94 -8.63
C ASP A 90 2.28 -19.13 -9.44
N ASP A 91 1.84 -18.18 -10.28
CA ASP A 91 2.70 -17.35 -11.10
C ASP A 91 3.05 -15.99 -10.45
N ASP A 92 2.49 -15.67 -9.28
CA ASP A 92 2.71 -14.38 -8.63
C ASP A 92 4.15 -14.20 -8.12
N THR A 93 4.68 -12.99 -8.28
CA THR A 93 5.90 -12.59 -7.58
C THR A 93 5.60 -12.43 -6.10
N VAL A 94 6.27 -13.19 -5.23
CA VAL A 94 6.03 -13.20 -3.78
C VAL A 94 7.27 -12.76 -3.00
N VAL A 95 7.09 -11.79 -2.09
CA VAL A 95 8.14 -11.35 -1.16
C VAL A 95 7.63 -11.32 0.28
N GLN A 96 8.44 -11.82 1.20
CA GLN A 96 8.17 -11.71 2.63
C GLN A 96 8.82 -10.45 3.17
N ALA A 97 8.05 -9.59 3.87
CA ALA A 97 8.59 -8.48 4.64
C ALA A 97 8.57 -8.83 6.14
N THR A 98 9.69 -8.59 6.80
CA THR A 98 9.88 -8.80 8.23
C THR A 98 10.19 -7.47 8.91
N TYR A 99 9.46 -7.11 9.95
CA TYR A 99 9.67 -5.86 10.68
C TYR A 99 9.32 -5.96 12.17
N ARG A 100 9.79 -5.01 12.98
CA ARG A 100 9.38 -4.87 14.38
C ARG A 100 8.23 -3.88 14.51
N ASN A 101 7.12 -4.34 15.07
CA ASN A 101 5.97 -3.47 15.35
C ASN A 101 6.25 -2.52 16.53
N SER A 102 5.26 -1.68 16.87
CA SER A 102 5.36 -0.72 17.99
C SER A 102 5.50 -1.36 19.38
N THR A 103 5.28 -2.67 19.52
CA THR A 103 5.48 -3.42 20.76
C THR A 103 6.79 -4.21 20.75
N GLY A 104 7.67 -3.99 19.77
CA GLY A 104 8.95 -4.69 19.61
C GLY A 104 8.85 -6.13 19.07
N LYS A 105 7.64 -6.63 18.81
CA LYS A 105 7.40 -7.98 18.29
C LYS A 105 7.80 -8.04 16.81
N LEU A 106 8.50 -9.11 16.44
CA LEU A 106 8.78 -9.42 15.05
C LEU A 106 7.49 -9.85 14.34
N VAL A 107 7.22 -9.24 13.19
CA VAL A 107 6.05 -9.49 12.36
C VAL A 107 6.52 -9.82 10.96
N ASN A 108 5.98 -10.91 10.42
CA ASN A 108 6.13 -11.30 9.03
C ASN A 108 4.82 -11.00 8.30
N VAL A 109 4.92 -10.43 7.11
CA VAL A 109 3.81 -10.26 6.16
C VAL A 109 4.30 -10.67 4.78
N ILE A 110 3.38 -11.16 3.96
CA ILE A 110 3.67 -11.58 2.58
C ILE A 110 3.06 -10.55 1.64
N TYR A 111 3.85 -10.05 0.71
CA TYR A 111 3.37 -9.27 -0.43
C TYR A 111 3.42 -10.12 -1.69
N PHE A 112 2.37 -10.06 -2.50
CA PHE A 112 2.29 -10.82 -3.74
C PHE A 112 1.53 -10.06 -4.83
N GLY A 113 1.65 -10.51 -6.07
CA GLY A 113 0.93 -9.95 -7.22
C GLY A 113 1.84 -9.50 -8.36
N ASN A 114 1.46 -9.85 -9.58
CA ASN A 114 2.14 -9.39 -10.80
C ASN A 114 1.56 -8.11 -11.40
N GLU A 115 0.36 -7.68 -11.01
CA GLU A 115 -0.27 -6.45 -11.50
C GLU A 115 0.17 -5.21 -10.71
N GLU A 116 -0.18 -4.00 -11.19
CA GLU A 116 0.15 -2.76 -10.47
C GLU A 116 -0.38 -2.74 -9.02
N VAL A 117 -1.58 -3.29 -8.80
CA VAL A 117 -2.13 -3.50 -7.46
C VAL A 117 -1.54 -4.79 -6.90
N LYS A 118 -0.82 -4.67 -5.79
CA LYS A 118 -0.28 -5.78 -5.02
C LYS A 118 -1.21 -6.15 -3.89
N HIS A 119 -0.99 -7.33 -3.34
CA HIS A 119 -1.69 -7.84 -2.18
C HIS A 119 -0.71 -7.96 -1.01
N LEU A 120 -1.20 -7.70 0.20
CA LEU A 120 -0.51 -8.02 1.45
C LEU A 120 -1.35 -9.00 2.24
N MET A 121 -0.78 -10.15 2.57
CA MET A 121 -1.36 -11.12 3.47
C MET A 121 -0.60 -11.10 4.80
N ARG A 122 -1.35 -10.87 5.88
CA ARG A 122 -0.84 -10.99 7.26
C ARG A 122 -1.32 -12.27 7.96
N SER A 123 -2.44 -12.80 7.48
CA SER A 123 -3.12 -14.01 7.92
C SER A 123 -4.09 -14.41 6.80
N CYS A 124 -4.46 -15.69 6.69
CA CYS A 124 -5.33 -16.17 5.61
C CYS A 124 -6.67 -15.41 5.50
N ASP A 125 -7.22 -14.92 6.61
CA ASP A 125 -8.49 -14.18 6.62
C ASP A 125 -8.41 -12.73 6.12
N LYS A 126 -7.20 -12.18 5.92
CA LYS A 126 -7.00 -10.75 5.67
C LYS A 126 -5.93 -10.49 4.62
N VAL A 127 -6.43 -10.20 3.42
CA VAL A 127 -5.67 -9.71 2.28
C VAL A 127 -5.96 -8.23 2.08
N TYR A 128 -4.91 -7.41 2.03
CA TYR A 128 -4.98 -5.96 1.84
C TYR A 128 -4.46 -5.60 0.46
N LYS A 129 -5.04 -4.59 -0.18
CA LYS A 129 -4.57 -4.05 -1.46
C LYS A 129 -3.57 -2.92 -1.26
N TYR A 130 -2.44 -3.04 -1.94
CA TYR A 130 -1.31 -2.13 -1.91
C TYR A 130 -0.94 -1.64 -3.30
N LEU A 131 -0.40 -0.43 -3.37
CA LEU A 131 0.33 0.06 -4.53
C LEU A 131 1.77 0.36 -4.09
N PHE A 132 2.74 -0.03 -4.91
CA PHE A 132 4.14 0.37 -4.75
C PHE A 132 4.53 1.28 -5.91
N ILE A 133 5.01 2.46 -5.60
CA ILE A 133 5.36 3.48 -6.59
C ILE A 133 6.83 3.83 -6.39
N ARG A 134 7.66 3.58 -7.41
CA ARG A 134 9.06 4.04 -7.39
C ARG A 134 9.08 5.56 -7.46
N ILE A 135 9.68 6.22 -6.47
CA ILE A 135 9.88 7.66 -6.46
C ILE A 135 11.19 8.02 -7.18
N ASN A 136 12.25 7.28 -6.87
CA ASN A 136 13.53 7.29 -7.57
C ASN A 136 14.27 5.97 -7.28
N ASP A 137 15.58 5.88 -7.53
CA ASP A 137 16.34 4.64 -7.35
C ASP A 137 16.52 4.22 -5.88
N ASP A 138 16.40 5.17 -4.95
CA ASP A 138 16.61 4.97 -3.51
C ASP A 138 15.31 4.91 -2.70
N TYR A 139 14.21 5.42 -3.27
CA TYR A 139 12.94 5.60 -2.58
C TYR A 139 11.77 4.92 -3.28
N VAL A 140 10.97 4.21 -2.49
CA VAL A 140 9.71 3.57 -2.91
C VAL A 140 8.61 4.03 -1.97
N MET A 141 7.46 4.44 -2.52
CA MET A 141 6.25 4.73 -1.76
C MET A 141 5.35 3.49 -1.76
N GLY A 142 5.00 3.00 -0.57
CA GLY A 142 3.93 2.03 -0.39
C GLY A 142 2.62 2.72 -0.01
N ILE A 143 1.50 2.33 -0.62
CA ILE A 143 0.17 2.90 -0.34
C ILE A 143 -0.79 1.77 -0.01
N ASN A 144 -1.31 1.73 1.22
CA ASN A 144 -2.31 0.75 1.65
C ASN A 144 -3.73 1.27 1.37
N CYS A 145 -4.36 0.78 0.30
CA CYS A 145 -5.71 1.21 -0.08
C CYS A 145 -6.82 0.57 0.74
N SER A 146 -6.61 -0.64 1.28
CA SER A 146 -7.51 -1.24 2.26
C SER A 146 -7.55 -0.48 3.59
N SER A 147 -6.58 0.40 3.84
CA SER A 147 -6.51 1.31 5.00
C SER A 147 -6.78 2.77 4.64
N GLY A 148 -7.47 3.05 3.53
CA GLY A 148 -7.84 4.42 3.15
C GLY A 148 -6.68 5.24 2.56
N GLY A 149 -5.71 4.58 1.94
CA GLY A 149 -4.58 5.23 1.26
C GLY A 149 -3.52 5.72 2.24
N ARG A 150 -3.21 4.93 3.28
CA ARG A 150 -2.07 5.24 4.17
C ARG A 150 -0.78 5.04 3.39
N GLY A 151 0.03 6.10 3.32
CA GLY A 151 1.30 6.11 2.63
C GLY A 151 2.47 5.86 3.58
N ILE A 152 3.48 5.15 3.09
CA ILE A 152 4.78 4.96 3.73
C ILE A 152 5.86 5.20 2.70
N LEU A 153 6.79 6.12 2.99
CA LEU A 153 8.00 6.30 2.20
C LEU A 153 9.08 5.38 2.74
N LEU A 154 9.56 4.49 1.89
CA LEU A 154 10.63 3.54 2.17
C LEU A 154 11.90 3.99 1.46
N ALA A 155 13.03 4.00 2.18
CA ALA A 155 14.35 4.35 1.66
C ALA A 155 15.30 3.15 1.78
N LYS A 156 16.19 2.93 0.81
CA LYS A 156 17.18 1.84 0.82
C LYS A 156 18.33 2.04 1.82
N TYR A 157 18.49 3.25 2.33
CA TYR A 157 19.42 3.61 3.39
C TYR A 157 18.72 4.55 4.38
N LEU A 158 19.38 4.92 5.48
CA LEU A 158 18.88 5.93 6.41
C LEU A 158 19.31 7.34 5.93
N PRO A 159 18.39 8.14 5.37
CA PRO A 159 18.72 9.45 4.80
C PRO A 159 18.70 10.56 5.85
N GLY A 160 19.21 11.72 5.47
CA GLY A 160 19.09 12.94 6.27
C GLY A 160 17.74 13.64 6.10
N LEU A 161 17.37 14.49 7.07
CA LEU A 161 16.07 15.18 7.09
C LEU A 161 15.84 16.06 5.84
N SER A 162 16.86 16.82 5.42
CA SER A 162 16.75 17.73 4.27
C SER A 162 16.50 16.97 2.97
N GLU A 163 17.10 15.79 2.84
CA GLU A 163 16.92 14.93 1.67
C GLU A 163 15.50 14.39 1.61
N VAL A 164 15.00 13.82 2.72
CA VAL A 164 13.63 13.32 2.81
C VAL A 164 12.61 14.42 2.52
N GLN A 165 12.81 15.62 3.06
CA GLN A 165 11.94 16.76 2.76
C GLN A 165 11.94 17.14 1.27
N THR A 166 13.10 17.03 0.61
CA THR A 166 13.22 17.31 -0.82
C THR A 166 12.47 16.26 -1.63
N VAL A 167 12.67 14.98 -1.31
CA VAL A 167 11.96 13.86 -1.94
C VAL A 167 10.46 14.00 -1.74
N VAL A 168 10.00 14.20 -0.51
CA VAL A 168 8.58 14.35 -0.15
C VAL A 168 7.91 15.49 -0.89
N ARG A 169 8.55 16.65 -1.01
CA ARG A 169 8.00 17.80 -1.75
C ARG A 169 7.86 17.52 -3.26
N GLY A 170 8.65 16.59 -3.79
CA GLY A 170 8.55 16.14 -5.19
C GLY A 170 7.44 15.13 -5.45
N ILE A 171 6.78 14.59 -4.42
CA ILE A 171 5.70 13.59 -4.58
C ILE A 171 4.37 14.32 -4.78
N GLU A 172 4.09 14.71 -6.03
CA GLU A 172 2.94 15.56 -6.38
C GLU A 172 1.60 15.04 -5.85
N PHE A 173 1.32 13.74 -6.00
CA PHE A 173 0.05 13.11 -5.57
C PHE A 173 -0.12 13.00 -4.04
N MET A 174 0.88 13.38 -3.25
CA MET A 174 0.80 13.47 -1.79
C MET A 174 0.70 14.93 -1.32
N THR A 175 0.78 15.90 -2.23
CA THR A 175 0.67 17.33 -1.92
C THR A 175 -0.65 17.64 -1.22
N GLY A 176 -0.60 18.41 -0.13
CA GLY A 176 -1.77 18.76 0.66
C GLY A 176 -2.23 17.69 1.65
N ARG A 177 -1.61 16.50 1.66
CA ARG A 177 -1.81 15.50 2.72
C ARG A 177 -0.82 15.73 3.85
N GLU A 178 -1.31 15.69 5.08
CA GLU A 178 -0.46 15.74 6.27
C GLU A 178 0.37 14.46 6.38
N GLY A 179 1.66 14.61 6.65
CA GLY A 179 2.57 13.50 6.93
C GLY A 179 3.77 14.00 7.71
N LYS A 180 4.54 13.08 8.30
CA LYS A 180 5.71 13.38 9.13
C LYS A 180 6.75 12.27 9.05
N PRO A 181 8.04 12.55 9.29
CA PRO A 181 9.02 11.50 9.55
C PRO A 181 8.60 10.56 10.68
N ASP A 182 8.98 9.28 10.58
CA ASP A 182 8.73 8.27 11.63
C ASP A 182 9.68 8.40 12.82
N CYS A 183 10.87 8.93 12.57
CA CYS A 183 11.97 8.99 13.51
C CYS A 183 12.79 10.28 13.35
N PRO A 184 13.68 10.59 14.31
CA PRO A 184 14.70 11.61 14.13
C PRO A 184 15.64 11.24 12.98
N LEU A 185 15.50 11.97 11.86
CA LEU A 185 16.43 11.90 10.74
C LEU A 185 17.57 12.89 10.97
N GLN A 186 18.79 12.50 10.64
CA GLN A 186 20.00 13.30 10.88
C GLN A 186 20.15 14.48 9.91
#